data_AF-E5RHJ1-F1
#
_entry.id   AF-E5RHJ1-F1
#
_cell.length_a   1.000
_cell.length_b   1.000
_cell.length_c   1.000
_cell.angle_alpha   90.00
_cell.angle_beta   90.00
_cell.angle_gamma   90.00
#
_symmetry.space_group_name_H-M   'P 1'
#
loop_
_entity.id
_entity.type
_entity.pdbx_description
1 polymer ?
#
loop_
_entity_poly.entity_id
_entity_poly.type
_entity_poly.pdbx_seq_one_letter_code
_entity_poly.pdbx_strand_id
1 'polypeptide(L)'
;MPPPRTGRGLLWLGLVLSSVCVALGSETQANSTTDALNVLLIIVDDLRPSLGCYGDKLVRSPNIDQLASHSLLFQNAFAQQAVCAP
;
A
#
# COMPACT_ATOMS: atom_id res chain seq x y z
N MET A 1 34.41 -0.49 62.94
CA MET A 1 34.23 -1.58 61.95
C MET A 1 33.50 -0.97 60.75
N PRO A 2 34.15 -0.71 59.60
CA PRO A 2 33.47 -0.11 58.44
C PRO A 2 32.75 -1.17 57.60
N PRO A 3 31.61 -0.83 56.96
CA PRO A 3 30.84 -1.75 56.13
C PRO A 3 31.55 -2.04 54.79
N PRO A 4 31.26 -3.20 54.15
CA PRO A 4 31.91 -3.60 52.91
C PRO A 4 31.51 -2.70 51.73
N ARG A 5 32.50 -2.37 50.91
CA ARG A 5 32.40 -1.54 49.70
C ARG A 5 31.73 -2.31 48.56
N THR A 6 30.40 -2.45 48.59
CA THR A 6 29.60 -2.94 47.47
C THR A 6 28.96 -1.76 46.75
N GLY A 7 29.39 -1.42 45.53
CA GLY A 7 28.66 -0.36 44.80
C GLY A 7 29.27 0.24 43.54
N ARG A 8 30.23 -0.41 42.86
CA ARG A 8 30.73 0.11 41.56
C ARG A 8 30.55 -0.85 40.39
N GLY A 9 30.80 -2.15 40.57
CA GLY A 9 30.64 -3.13 39.48
C GLY A 9 29.21 -3.32 38.98
N LEU A 10 28.21 -3.25 39.88
CA LEU A 10 26.80 -3.44 39.53
C LEU A 10 26.22 -2.26 38.72
N LEU A 11 26.76 -1.06 38.93
CA LEU A 11 26.40 0.15 38.19
C LEU A 11 26.93 0.11 36.75
N TRP A 12 28.15 -0.37 36.54
CA TRP A 12 28.72 -0.53 35.19
C TRP A 12 28.03 -1.65 34.40
N LEU A 13 27.66 -2.76 35.06
CA LEU A 13 26.94 -3.85 34.41
C LEU A 13 25.54 -3.40 33.93
N GLY A 14 24.84 -2.61 34.74
CA GLY A 14 23.53 -2.04 34.36
C GLY A 14 23.62 -1.04 33.20
N LEU A 15 24.71 -0.27 33.12
CA LEU A 15 24.93 0.71 32.06
C LEU A 15 25.24 0.05 30.71
N VAL A 16 26.00 -1.04 30.72
CA VAL A 16 26.27 -1.86 29.52
C VAL A 16 25.01 -2.57 29.05
N LEU A 17 24.21 -3.12 29.98
CA LEU A 17 22.97 -3.82 29.64
C LEU A 17 21.91 -2.87 29.03
N SER A 18 21.84 -1.62 29.53
CA SER A 18 20.97 -0.59 28.96
C SER A 18 21.41 -0.15 27.56
N SER A 19 22.71 -0.08 27.28
CA SER A 19 23.23 0.32 25.97
C SER A 19 23.01 -0.76 24.89
N VAL A 20 22.98 -2.04 25.26
CA VAL A 20 22.67 -3.15 24.33
C VAL A 20 21.20 -3.13 23.90
N CYS A 21 20.28 -2.76 24.79
CA CYS A 21 18.87 -2.60 24.42
C CYS A 21 18.63 -1.47 23.41
N VAL A 22 19.42 -0.39 23.45
CA VAL A 22 19.30 0.72 22.49
C VAL A 22 19.78 0.33 21.08
N ALA A 23 20.77 -0.56 20.97
CA ALA A 23 21.28 -1.02 19.67
C ALA A 23 20.33 -1.98 18.94
N LEU A 24 19.45 -2.68 19.67
CA LEU A 24 18.46 -3.61 19.11
C LEU A 24 17.11 -2.94 18.79
N GLY A 25 16.88 -1.73 19.32
CA GLY A 25 15.62 -0.99 19.21
C GLY A 25 15.61 0.13 18.17
N SER A 26 16.42 0.05 17.11
CA SER A 26 16.24 0.97 15.96
C SER A 26 14.95 0.63 15.22
N GLU A 27 13.83 1.13 15.72
CA GLU A 27 12.62 1.28 14.94
C GLU A 27 12.91 2.27 13.82
N THR A 28 13.03 1.78 12.59
CA THR A 28 12.88 2.60 11.39
C THR A 28 11.53 3.27 11.47
N GLN A 29 11.52 4.54 11.87
CA GLN A 29 10.34 5.39 11.84
C GLN A 29 9.97 5.58 10.37
N ALA A 30 9.09 4.71 9.87
CA ALA A 30 8.50 4.85 8.55
C ALA A 30 7.67 6.13 8.60
N ASN A 31 8.22 7.21 8.06
CA ASN A 31 7.54 8.47 7.91
C ASN A 31 6.52 8.30 6.78
N SER A 32 5.43 7.58 7.05
CA SER A 32 4.31 7.43 6.14
C SER A 32 3.45 8.67 6.25
N THR A 33 3.88 9.74 5.60
CA THR A 33 2.93 10.72 5.08
C THR A 33 2.13 9.99 4.00
N THR A 34 1.11 9.26 4.44
CA THR A 34 0.16 8.63 3.53
C THR A 34 -0.69 9.75 2.95
N ASP A 35 -0.14 10.41 1.94
CA ASP A 35 -0.89 11.39 1.18
C ASP A 35 -2.10 10.70 0.55
N ALA A 36 -3.24 11.38 0.59
CA ALA A 36 -4.44 10.87 -0.04
C ALA A 36 -4.19 10.64 -1.54
N LEU A 37 -4.64 9.50 -2.04
CA LEU A 37 -4.52 9.20 -3.47
C LEU A 37 -5.45 10.12 -4.28
N ASN A 38 -4.98 10.52 -5.46
CA ASN A 38 -5.84 11.15 -6.45
C ASN A 38 -6.80 10.11 -7.05
N VAL A 39 -8.03 10.54 -7.36
CA VAL A 39 -9.03 9.70 -8.01
C VAL A 39 -9.34 10.26 -9.40
N LEU A 40 -9.15 9.45 -10.43
CA LEU A 40 -9.57 9.74 -11.81
C LEU A 40 -10.68 8.77 -12.20
N LEU A 41 -11.90 9.30 -12.37
CA LEU A 41 -13.06 8.55 -12.84
C LEU A 41 -13.31 8.86 -14.32
N ILE A 42 -13.25 7.83 -15.18
CA ILE A 42 -13.51 7.94 -16.61
C ILE A 42 -14.80 7.16 -16.91
N ILE A 43 -15.79 7.84 -17.47
CA ILE A 43 -17.07 7.26 -17.90
C ILE A 43 -17.17 7.42 -19.41
N VAL A 44 -17.60 6.37 -20.11
CA VAL A 44 -17.83 6.38 -21.55
C VAL A 44 -19.29 6.08 -21.82
N ASP A 45 -19.95 6.94 -22.59
CA ASP A 45 -21.36 6.80 -22.94
C ASP A 45 -21.56 5.68 -23.98
N ASP A 46 -22.62 4.90 -23.82
CA ASP A 46 -23.01 3.77 -24.70
C ASP A 46 -21.92 2.71 -25.00
N LEU A 47 -20.88 2.61 -24.16
CA LEU A 47 -19.80 1.64 -24.37
C LEU A 47 -20.16 0.24 -23.87
N ARG A 48 -20.24 -0.71 -24.80
CA ARG A 48 -20.21 -2.16 -24.51
C ARG A 48 -18.76 -2.63 -24.24
N PRO A 49 -18.51 -3.74 -23.51
CA PRO A 49 -17.19 -4.39 -23.40
C PRO A 49 -16.65 -5.00 -24.72
N SER A 50 -16.83 -4.34 -25.86
CA SER A 50 -16.19 -4.66 -27.14
C SER A 50 -14.79 -4.06 -27.17
N LEU A 51 -13.88 -4.63 -26.38
CA LEU A 51 -12.50 -4.18 -26.20
C LEU A 51 -11.54 -5.37 -26.26
N GLY A 52 -10.29 -5.13 -26.64
CA GLY A 52 -9.24 -6.14 -26.71
C GLY A 52 -9.02 -6.87 -25.38
N CYS A 53 -8.98 -6.12 -24.27
CA CYS A 53 -8.87 -6.69 -22.91
C CYS A 53 -10.09 -7.51 -22.46
N TYR A 54 -11.24 -7.40 -23.14
CA TYR A 54 -12.42 -8.26 -22.95
C TYR A 54 -12.50 -9.41 -23.97
N GLY A 55 -11.49 -9.56 -24.84
CA GLY A 55 -11.38 -10.66 -25.81
C GLY A 55 -11.89 -10.34 -27.21
N ASP A 56 -12.28 -9.09 -27.49
CA ASP A 56 -12.63 -8.66 -28.85
C ASP A 56 -11.38 -8.62 -29.75
N LYS A 57 -11.40 -9.37 -30.86
CA LYS A 57 -10.26 -9.49 -31.78
C LYS A 57 -10.27 -8.44 -32.90
N LEU A 58 -11.38 -7.72 -33.08
CA LEU A 58 -11.56 -6.77 -34.16
C LEU A 58 -11.35 -5.33 -33.68
N VAL A 59 -11.83 -5.00 -32.48
CA VAL A 59 -11.68 -3.66 -31.92
C VAL A 59 -10.24 -3.39 -31.52
N ARG A 60 -9.72 -2.22 -31.93
CA ARG A 60 -8.37 -1.77 -31.55
C ARG A 60 -8.47 -0.78 -30.39
N SER A 61 -8.14 -1.23 -29.17
CA SER A 61 -8.24 -0.43 -27.93
C SER A 61 -6.92 -0.37 -27.14
N PRO A 62 -5.76 -0.06 -27.76
CA PRO A 62 -4.44 -0.29 -27.17
C PRO A 62 -4.22 0.41 -25.82
N ASN A 63 -4.74 1.62 -25.63
CA ASN A 63 -4.58 2.37 -24.37
C ASN A 63 -5.45 1.78 -23.24
N ILE A 64 -6.66 1.33 -23.55
CA ILE A 64 -7.55 0.70 -22.57
C ILE A 64 -7.02 -0.70 -22.23
N ASP A 65 -6.48 -1.41 -23.22
CA ASP A 65 -5.84 -2.71 -23.01
C ASP A 65 -4.60 -2.60 -22.14
N GLN A 66 -3.77 -1.56 -22.37
CA GLN A 66 -2.63 -1.24 -21.51
C GLN A 66 -3.07 -0.90 -20.08
N LEU A 67 -4.10 -0.06 -19.91
CA LEU A 67 -4.66 0.26 -18.60
C LEU A 67 -5.12 -1.02 -17.86
N ALA A 68 -5.83 -1.91 -18.56
CA ALA A 68 -6.29 -3.18 -18.02
C ALA A 68 -5.12 -4.08 -17.57
N SER A 69 -3.98 -4.06 -18.26
CA SER A 69 -2.79 -4.86 -17.90
C SER A 69 -2.16 -4.49 -16.55
N HIS A 70 -2.42 -3.28 -16.07
CA HIS A 70 -1.96 -2.78 -14.76
C HIS A 70 -3.10 -2.64 -13.74
N SER A 71 -4.31 -3.09 -14.09
CA SER A 71 -5.52 -2.90 -13.29
C SER A 71 -6.18 -4.23 -12.94
N LEU A 72 -7.19 -4.15 -12.07
CA LEU A 72 -8.15 -5.24 -11.89
C LEU A 72 -9.31 -5.07 -12.87
N LEU A 73 -9.51 -6.04 -13.77
CA LEU A 73 -10.60 -6.03 -14.75
C LEU A 73 -11.80 -6.83 -14.24
N PHE A 74 -12.97 -6.19 -14.18
CA PHE A 74 -14.23 -6.85 -13.83
C PHE A 74 -14.92 -7.42 -15.07
N GLN A 75 -14.90 -8.75 -15.23
CA GLN A 75 -15.50 -9.41 -16.39
C GLN A 75 -17.04 -9.42 -16.36
N ASN A 76 -17.63 -9.21 -15.18
CA ASN A 76 -19.08 -9.32 -14.92
C ASN A 76 -19.60 -8.04 -14.24
N ALA A 77 -19.48 -6.90 -14.90
CA ALA A 77 -20.03 -5.62 -14.44
C ALA A 77 -21.33 -5.28 -15.19
N PHE A 78 -22.37 -4.86 -14.48
CA PHE A 78 -23.70 -4.58 -15.04
C PHE A 78 -24.25 -3.23 -14.53
N ALA A 79 -24.87 -2.46 -15.43
CA ALA A 79 -25.71 -1.34 -15.06
C ALA A 79 -27.06 -1.83 -14.54
N GLN A 80 -27.64 -1.13 -13.56
CA GLN A 80 -28.96 -1.47 -13.00
C GLN A 80 -30.08 -1.18 -14.00
N GLN A 81 -29.93 -0.13 -14.81
CA GLN A 81 -30.82 0.24 -15.90
C GLN A 81 -29.98 0.64 -17.11
N ALA A 82 -30.30 0.11 -18.29
CA ALA A 82 -29.55 0.36 -19.52
C ALA A 82 -30.06 1.64 -20.23
N VAL A 83 -29.90 2.80 -19.59
CA VAL A 83 -30.27 4.12 -20.13
C VAL A 83 -29.27 5.18 -19.66
N CYS A 84 -29.04 6.22 -20.46
CA CYS A 84 -28.13 7.32 -20.13
C CYS A 84 -28.62 8.18 -18.95
N ALA A 85 -29.91 8.50 -18.91
CA ALA A 85 -30.58 9.18 -17.80
C ALA A 85 -31.75 8.30 -17.31
N PRO A 86 -31.73 7.83 -16.05
CA PRO A 86 -32.73 6.91 -15.52
C PRO A 86 -34.10 7.54 -15.24
#